data_AF-A0A519YLW7-F1
#
_entry.id   AF-A0A519YLW7-F1
#
_cell.length_a   1.000
_cell.length_b   1.000
_cell.length_c   1.000
_cell.angle_alpha   90.00
_cell.angle_beta   90.00
_cell.angle_gamma   90.00
#
_symmetry.space_group_name_H-M   'P 1'
#
loop_
_entity.id
_entity.type
_entity.pdbx_description
1 polymer ?
#
loop_
_entity_poly.entity_id
_entity_poly.type
_entity_poly.pdbx_seq_one_letter_code
_entity_poly.pdbx_strand_id
1 'polypeptide(L)'
;MSFFLKSNVLFAFTGLALVLTLPHGALAQSKENTSQTAPAATSATLTGTAVDGGTKAEALPFATVLLRRAEATDTSLVATGQTSLAGAFELSKVP
;
A
#
# COMPACT_ATOMS: atom_id res chain seq x y z
N MET A 1 -4.50 18.51 25.92
CA MET A 1 -5.90 18.79 25.54
C MET A 1 -6.29 17.74 24.50
N SER A 2 -7.03 16.72 24.93
CA SER A 2 -7.42 15.57 24.11
C SER A 2 -8.91 15.63 23.88
N PHE A 3 -9.36 15.41 22.64
CA PHE A 3 -10.77 15.24 22.32
C PHE A 3 -10.96 13.89 21.63
N PHE A 4 -11.76 13.03 22.26
CA PHE A 4 -12.29 11.80 21.67
C PHE A 4 -13.76 12.03 21.34
N LEU A 5 -14.16 11.78 20.10
CA LEU A 5 -15.57 11.74 19.73
C LEU A 5 -15.98 10.27 19.56
N LYS A 6 -16.71 9.75 20.55
CA LYS A 6 -17.30 8.40 20.54
C LYS A 6 -18.73 8.49 20.05
N SER A 7 -18.94 8.16 18.77
CA SER A 7 -20.29 8.08 18.19
C SER A 7 -20.90 6.71 18.46
N ASN A 8 -21.82 6.66 19.43
CA ASN A 8 -22.80 5.59 19.58
C ASN A 8 -24.16 6.19 19.20
N VAL A 9 -24.63 5.96 17.98
CA VAL A 9 -25.98 6.37 17.59
C VAL A 9 -26.75 5.16 17.13
N LEU A 10 -27.64 4.73 18.02
CA LEU A 10 -28.70 3.76 17.79
C LEU A 10 -29.94 4.58 17.40
N PHE A 11 -30.39 4.49 16.15
CA PHE A 11 -31.76 4.88 15.80
C PHE A 11 -32.38 3.82 14.91
N ALA A 12 -33.08 2.90 15.55
CA ALA A 12 -34.20 2.21 14.96
C ALA A 12 -35.40 3.17 15.01
N PHE A 13 -35.91 3.59 13.85
CA PHE A 13 -37.30 4.02 13.73
C PHE A 13 -37.93 3.39 12.50
N THR A 14 -38.79 2.44 12.84
CA THR A 14 -39.88 1.85 12.08
C THR A 14 -40.77 2.92 11.44
N GLY A 15 -41.07 2.76 10.14
CA GLY A 15 -41.99 3.64 9.41
C GLY A 15 -42.43 3.03 8.08
N LEU A 16 -43.27 2.00 8.20
CA LEU A 16 -43.97 1.25 7.16
C LEU A 16 -44.73 2.15 6.15
N ALA A 17 -44.43 2.02 4.86
CA ALA A 17 -45.42 2.20 3.78
C ALA A 17 -45.00 1.37 2.55
N LEU A 18 -45.69 0.24 2.42
CA LEU A 18 -45.68 -0.80 1.40
C LEU A 18 -46.14 -0.28 0.02
N VAL A 19 -45.91 -1.10 -1.03
CA VAL A 19 -46.63 -1.22 -2.34
C VAL A 19 -45.80 -0.66 -3.52
N LEU A 20 -45.42 -1.37 -4.60
CA LEU A 20 -45.71 -2.68 -5.23
C LEU A 20 -44.55 -2.88 -6.26
N THR A 21 -43.92 -4.04 -6.52
CA THR A 21 -44.44 -5.18 -7.29
C THR A 21 -43.63 -6.47 -7.04
N LEU A 22 -44.34 -7.58 -6.81
CA LEU A 22 -43.88 -8.99 -6.81
C LEU A 22 -43.70 -9.49 -8.28
N PRO A 23 -43.14 -10.69 -8.61
CA PRO A 23 -43.07 -11.91 -7.78
C PRO A 23 -41.83 -12.85 -7.89
N HIS A 24 -41.68 -13.68 -6.84
CA HIS A 24 -41.23 -15.08 -6.82
C HIS A 24 -39.86 -15.47 -7.42
N GLY A 25 -38.89 -15.73 -6.54
CA GLY A 25 -37.72 -16.53 -6.89
C GLY A 25 -36.72 -16.62 -5.75
N ALA A 26 -37.06 -17.35 -4.69
CA ALA A 26 -36.10 -17.73 -3.66
C ALA A 26 -34.99 -18.58 -4.30
N LEU A 27 -33.75 -18.08 -4.39
CA LEU A 27 -32.56 -18.92 -4.39
C LEU A 27 -31.36 -18.15 -3.84
N ALA A 28 -30.69 -18.83 -2.91
CA ALA A 28 -29.30 -18.65 -2.52
C ALA A 28 -28.93 -17.32 -1.87
N GLN A 29 -28.84 -17.35 -0.54
CA GLN A 29 -27.74 -16.69 0.16
C GLN A 29 -26.42 -17.17 -0.47
N SER A 30 -25.95 -16.48 -1.51
CA SER A 30 -24.56 -16.54 -1.87
C SER A 30 -23.82 -15.94 -0.69
N LYS A 31 -23.08 -16.82 -0.01
CA LYS A 31 -22.00 -16.48 0.90
C LYS A 31 -21.13 -15.46 0.17
N GLU A 32 -21.35 -14.17 0.43
CA GLU A 32 -20.53 -13.09 -0.08
C GLU A 32 -19.19 -13.22 0.63
N ASN A 33 -18.38 -14.14 0.12
CA ASN A 33 -16.97 -14.17 0.38
C ASN A 33 -16.47 -12.87 -0.27
N THR A 34 -16.47 -11.78 0.50
CA THR A 34 -15.71 -10.58 0.19
C THR A 34 -14.26 -11.03 0.15
N SER A 35 -13.89 -11.60 -0.98
CA SER A 35 -12.52 -11.75 -1.41
C SER A 35 -12.02 -10.33 -1.49
N GLN A 36 -11.49 -9.85 -0.37
CA GLN A 36 -10.63 -8.69 -0.32
C GLN A 36 -9.49 -9.05 -1.25
N THR A 37 -9.64 -8.67 -2.52
CA THR A 37 -8.57 -8.69 -3.50
C THR A 37 -7.46 -7.90 -2.85
N ALA A 38 -6.43 -8.61 -2.38
CA ALA A 38 -5.18 -7.98 -1.98
C ALA A 38 -4.80 -7.01 -3.11
N PRO A 39 -4.34 -5.79 -2.81
CA PRO A 39 -3.90 -4.86 -3.85
C PRO A 39 -3.06 -5.64 -4.86
N ALA A 40 -3.41 -5.57 -6.14
CA ALA A 40 -2.62 -6.21 -7.18
C ALA A 40 -1.16 -5.78 -6.94
N ALA A 41 -0.25 -6.74 -6.80
CA ALA A 41 1.15 -6.48 -6.52
C ALA A 41 1.72 -5.60 -7.64
N THR A 42 1.70 -4.30 -7.43
CA THR A 42 2.03 -3.31 -8.45
C THR A 42 3.50 -3.06 -8.30
N SER A 43 4.30 -3.77 -9.09
CA SER A 43 5.75 -3.58 -9.05
C SER A 43 6.13 -2.23 -9.67
N ALA A 44 6.95 -1.46 -8.98
CA ALA A 44 7.48 -0.17 -9.40
C ALA A 44 8.97 -0.23 -9.77
N THR A 45 9.47 0.85 -10.38
CA THR A 45 10.91 1.08 -10.57
C THR A 45 11.33 2.25 -9.68
N LEU A 46 12.39 2.05 -8.89
CA LEU A 46 12.95 3.07 -8.01
C LEU A 46 14.28 3.56 -8.59
N THR A 47 14.37 4.85 -8.88
CA THR A 47 15.59 5.49 -9.38
C THR A 47 16.10 6.52 -8.37
N GLY A 48 17.40 6.78 -8.39
CA GLY A 48 18.01 7.78 -7.53
C GLY A 48 19.45 8.08 -7.90
N THR A 49 20.05 9.05 -7.22
CA THR A 49 21.47 9.38 -7.33
C THR A 49 22.09 9.35 -5.94
N ALA A 50 23.14 8.56 -5.77
CA ALA A 50 23.92 8.53 -4.54
C ALA A 50 25.01 9.59 -4.60
N VAL A 51 25.04 10.45 -3.58
CA VAL A 51 26.05 11.49 -3.40
C VAL A 51 26.66 11.41 -2.01
N ASP A 52 27.92 11.81 -1.87
CA ASP A 52 28.57 11.97 -0.57
C ASP A 52 27.95 13.14 0.19
N GLY A 53 27.77 12.98 1.50
CA GLY A 53 27.13 13.95 2.39
C GLY A 53 28.04 15.08 2.86
N GLY A 54 29.22 15.24 2.24
CA GLY A 54 30.18 16.27 2.56
C GLY A 54 29.71 17.70 2.22
N THR A 55 30.61 18.67 2.38
CA THR A 55 30.34 20.09 2.07
C THR A 55 30.02 20.34 0.59
N LYS A 56 30.33 19.38 -0.29
CA LYS A 56 29.92 19.34 -1.69
C LYS A 56 29.33 17.97 -1.98
N ALA A 57 28.18 17.96 -2.68
CA ALA A 57 27.56 16.73 -3.16
C ALA A 57 28.39 16.17 -4.33
N GLU A 58 29.24 15.18 -4.03
CA GLU A 58 30.02 14.45 -5.02
C GLU A 58 29.33 13.10 -5.31
N ALA A 59 29.22 12.72 -6.58
CA ALA A 59 28.60 11.45 -6.95
C ALA A 59 29.39 10.27 -6.37
N LEU A 60 28.68 9.23 -5.91
CA LEU A 60 29.29 8.00 -5.42
C LEU A 60 29.24 6.93 -6.52
N PRO A 61 30.32 6.74 -7.31
CA PRO A 61 30.34 5.76 -8.37
C PRO A 61 30.52 4.34 -7.84
N PHE A 62 29.92 3.36 -8.53
CA PHE A 62 30.08 1.93 -8.27
C PHE A 62 29.71 1.48 -6.85
N ALA A 63 28.95 2.29 -6.11
CA ALA A 63 28.46 1.97 -4.78
C ALA A 63 27.30 0.96 -4.85
N THR A 64 27.25 0.03 -3.90
CA THR A 64 26.14 -0.93 -3.77
C THR A 64 24.94 -0.25 -3.11
N VAL A 65 23.77 -0.39 -3.73
CA VAL A 65 22.49 0.10 -3.21
C VAL A 65 21.66 -1.09 -2.76
N LEU A 66 21.22 -1.10 -1.51
CA LEU A 66 20.39 -2.15 -0.92
C LEU A 66 19.03 -1.56 -0.51
N LEU A 67 17.95 -2.08 -1.08
CA LEU A 67 16.60 -1.78 -0.65
C LEU A 67 16.11 -2.89 0.28
N ARG A 68 15.65 -2.53 1.47
CA ARG A 68 15.19 -3.47 2.50
C ARG A 68 13.81 -3.08 2.99
N ARG A 69 13.03 -4.05 3.47
CA ARG A 69 11.77 -3.75 4.18
C ARG A 69 12.07 -2.93 5.44
N ALA A 70 11.23 -1.94 5.71
CA ALA A 70 11.36 -1.02 6.84
C ALA A 70 10.41 -1.40 7.99
N GLU A 71 10.19 -2.69 8.21
CA GLU A 71 9.34 -3.19 9.28
C GLU A 71 10.19 -3.54 10.51
N ALA A 72 9.69 -3.24 11.71
CA ALA A 72 10.45 -3.43 12.96
C ALA A 72 10.94 -4.87 13.17
N THR A 73 10.22 -5.85 12.61
CA THR A 73 10.53 -7.27 12.71
C THR A 73 11.09 -7.87 11.42
N ASP A 74 11.08 -7.13 10.30
CA ASP A 74 11.51 -7.63 9.01
C ASP A 74 12.31 -6.58 8.24
N THR A 75 13.62 -6.85 8.15
CA THR A 75 14.58 -6.07 7.38
C THR A 75 15.10 -6.84 6.17
N SER A 76 14.31 -7.76 5.61
CA SER A 76 14.72 -8.57 4.46
C SER A 76 15.11 -7.69 3.28
N LEU A 77 16.10 -8.15 2.51
CA LEU A 77 16.50 -7.52 1.26
C LEU A 77 15.38 -7.67 0.23
N VAL A 78 15.00 -6.56 -0.39
CA VAL A 78 13.96 -6.47 -1.41
C VAL A 78 14.59 -6.38 -2.80
N ALA A 79 15.59 -5.52 -2.95
CA ALA A 79 16.32 -5.34 -4.21
C ALA A 79 17.74 -4.87 -3.93
N THR A 80 18.63 -5.12 -4.90
CA THR A 80 20.01 -4.64 -4.87
C THR A 80 20.39 -4.11 -6.24
N GLY A 81 21.28 -3.13 -6.26
CA GLY A 81 21.82 -2.55 -7.48
C GLY A 81 23.18 -1.93 -7.23
N GLN A 82 23.74 -1.32 -8.27
CA GLN A 82 25.00 -0.60 -8.20
C GLN A 82 24.84 0.75 -8.90
N THR A 83 25.49 1.78 -8.36
CA THR A 83 25.50 3.10 -8.99
C THR A 83 26.43 3.13 -10.21
N SER A 84 26.05 3.91 -11.21
CA SER A 84 26.88 4.26 -12.36
C SER A 84 28.01 5.21 -11.97
N LEU A 85 28.89 5.54 -12.93
CA LEU A 85 29.94 6.57 -12.75
C LEU A 85 29.38 7.93 -12.30
N ALA A 86 28.14 8.25 -12.68
CA ALA A 86 27.46 9.49 -12.29
C ALA A 86 26.71 9.39 -10.95
N GLY A 87 26.85 8.28 -10.22
CA GLY A 87 26.13 8.03 -8.95
C GLY A 87 24.68 7.59 -9.13
N ALA A 88 24.15 7.55 -10.36
CA ALA A 88 22.77 7.15 -10.61
C ALA A 88 22.57 5.64 -10.45
N PHE A 89 21.43 5.23 -9.89
CA PHE A 89 21.01 3.84 -9.77
C PHE A 89 19.53 3.65 -10.17
N GLU A 90 19.19 2.42 -10.56
CA GLU A 90 17.83 1.97 -10.83
C GLU A 90 17.61 0.59 -10.21
N LEU A 91 16.50 0.43 -9.49
CA LEU A 91 16.02 -0.84 -8.94
C LEU A 91 14.64 -1.13 -9.55
N SER A 92 14.58 -2.08 -10.48
CA SER A 92 13.33 -2.46 -11.13
C SER A 92 12.56 -3.50 -10.32
N LYS A 93 11.23 -3.56 -10.51
CA LYS A 93 10.33 -4.57 -9.92
C LYS A 93 10.28 -4.55 -8.38
N VAL A 94 10.38 -3.37 -7.79
CA VAL A 94 10.20 -3.16 -6.35
C VAL A 94 8.71 -3.29 -6.01
N PRO A 95 8.32 -4.09 -5.00
CA PRO A 95 6.91 -4.27 -4.60
C PRO A 95 6.30 -3.05 -3.92
#